data_AF-A0AA91EGD9-F1
#
_entry.id   AF-A0AA91EGD9-F1
#
_cell.length_a   1.000
_cell.length_b   1.000
_cell.length_c   1.000
_cell.angle_alpha   90.00
_cell.angle_beta   90.00
_cell.angle_gamma   90.00
#
_symmetry.space_group_name_H-M   'P 1'
#
loop_
_entity.id
_entity.type
_entity.pdbx_description
1 polymer ?
#
loop_
_entity_poly.entity_id
_entity_poly.type
_entity_poly.pdbx_seq_one_letter_code
_entity_poly.pdbx_strand_id
1 'polypeptide(L)' 'MKKILALFIVAMLGTASASAIACPKGEHPYGGSGSHHKGGYCA' A
#
# COMPACT_ATOMS: atom_id res chain seq x y z
N MET A 1 -21.25 3.43 24.09
CA MET A 1 -20.48 4.32 23.19
C MET A 1 -19.13 3.73 22.75
N LYS A 2 -18.37 3.06 23.64
CA LYS A 2 -17.01 2.54 23.34
C LYS A 2 -16.91 1.53 22.17
N LYS A 3 -17.98 0.77 21.91
CA LYS A 3 -18.06 -0.18 20.78
C LYS A 3 -18.12 0.50 19.41
N ILE A 4 -18.77 1.66 19.33
CA ILE A 4 -18.88 2.45 18.08
C ILE A 4 -17.52 3.06 17.74
N LEU A 5 -16.81 3.56 18.75
CA LEU A 5 -15.45 4.08 18.58
C LEU A 5 -14.49 2.99 18.07
N ALA A 6 -14.59 1.76 18.58
CA ALA A 6 -13.78 0.64 18.12
C ALA A 6 -14.03 0.30 16.64
N LEU A 7 -15.29 0.32 16.20
CA LEU A 7 -15.65 0.07 14.79
C LEU A 7 -15.08 1.14 13.85
N PHE A 8 -15.10 2.41 14.26
CA PHE A 8 -14.52 3.50 13.48
C PHE A 8 -13.01 3.33 13.27
N ILE A 9 -12.29 2.92 14.32
CA ILE A 9 -10.83 2.71 14.24
C ILE A 9 -10.50 1.55 13.30
N VAL A 10 -11.24 0.44 13.39
CA VAL A 10 -11.04 -0.72 12.51
C VAL A 10 -11.33 -0.37 11.05
N ALA A 11 -12.39 0.41 10.79
CA ALA A 11 -12.73 0.86 9.45
C ALA A 11 -11.65 1.77 8.84
N MET A 12 -11.14 2.74 9.60
CA MET A 12 -10.05 3.63 9.19
C MET A 12 -8.76 2.85 8.86
N LEU A 13 -8.40 1.89 9.72
CA LEU A 13 -7.17 1.11 9.53
C LEU A 13 -7.29 0.11 8.38
N GLY A 14 -8.49 -0.43 8.11
CA GLY A 14 -8.74 -1.37 7.02
C GLY A 14 -8.62 -0.77 5.62
N THR A 15 -8.90 0.54 5.45
CA THR A 15 -8.78 1.21 4.14
C THR A 15 -7.35 1.59 3.76
N ALA A 16 -6.40 1.55 4.70
CA ALA A 16 -5.01 1.95 4.45
C ALA A 16 -4.17 0.92 3.69
N SER A 17 -4.64 -0.32 3.53
CA SER A 17 -3.87 -1.44 2.94
C SER A 17 -3.99 -1.58 1.42
N ALA A 18 -4.62 -0.64 0.71
CA ALA A 18 -4.86 -0.77 -0.74
C ALA A 18 -3.75 -0.17 -1.62
N SER A 19 -2.65 0.32 -1.06
CA SER A 19 -1.54 0.88 -1.84
C SER A 19 -0.45 -0.14 -2.15
N ALA A 20 -0.84 -1.30 -2.70
CA ALA A 20 0.08 -2.09 -3.53
C ALA A 20 -0.20 -1.68 -4.98
N ILE A 21 0.41 -0.56 -5.40
CA ILE A 21 0.30 -0.06 -6.77
C ILE A 21 1.03 -1.06 -7.65
N ALA A 22 0.31 -2.02 -8.21
CA ALA A 22 0.81 -2.82 -9.32
C ALA A 22 1.07 -1.88 -10.50
N CYS A 23 2.14 -2.14 -11.26
CA CYS A 23 2.39 -1.37 -12.46
C CYS A 23 1.20 -1.46 -13.43
N PRO A 24 0.87 -0.36 -14.13
CA PRO A 24 -0.12 -0.38 -15.19
C PRO A 24 0.10 -1.53 -16.17
N LYS A 25 -0.98 -1.95 -16.85
CA LYS A 25 -0.89 -3.05 -17.81
C LYS A 25 0.14 -2.70 -18.90
N GLY A 26 1.15 -3.55 -19.04
CA GLY A 26 2.23 -3.40 -20.03
C GLY A 26 3.52 -2.80 -19.48
N GLU A 27 3.55 -2.35 -18.23
CA GLU A 27 4.76 -1.85 -17.56
C GLU A 27 5.25 -2.86 -16.52
N HIS A 28 6.56 -2.88 -16.29
CA HIS A 28 7.21 -3.78 -15.34
C HIS A 28 7.91 -3.00 -14.22
N PRO A 29 7.91 -3.53 -12.97
CA PRO A 29 8.62 -2.91 -11.88
C PRO A 29 10.14 -2.98 -12.10
N TYR A 30 10.79 -1.83 -12.07
CA TYR A 30 12.24 -1.67 -12.13
C TYR A 30 12.78 -1.14 -10.79
N GLY A 31 13.83 -1.78 -10.29
CA GLY A 31 14.50 -1.39 -9.04
C GLY A 31 13.74 -1.83 -7.78
N GLY A 32 14.00 -1.17 -6.65
CA GLY A 32 13.25 -1.37 -5.40
C GLY A 32 13.49 -2.66 -4.60
N SER A 33 14.45 -3.52 -4.96
CA SER A 33 14.63 -4.85 -4.32
C SER A 33 16.03 -5.08 -3.72
N GLY A 34 16.11 -5.47 -2.43
CA GLY A 34 17.33 -5.69 -1.61
C GLY A 34 17.43 -4.80 -0.33
N SER A 35 18.63 -4.34 0.09
CA SER A 35 18.81 -3.51 1.31
C SER A 35 19.23 -2.03 1.10
N HIS A 36 19.43 -1.56 -0.15
CA HIS A 36 20.04 -0.24 -0.44
C HIS A 36 19.43 0.46 -1.68
N HIS A 37 18.12 0.39 -1.91
CA HIS A 37 17.46 1.06 -3.06
C HIS A 37 16.73 2.32 -2.64
N LYS A 38 16.70 3.28 -3.58
CA LYS A 38 15.98 4.55 -3.49
C LYS A 38 14.47 4.44 -3.84
N GLY A 39 13.91 3.23 -3.84
CA GLY A 39 12.58 2.91 -4.37
C GLY A 39 12.64 2.24 -5.76
N GLY A 40 11.48 1.78 -6.24
CA GLY A 40 11.29 1.25 -7.60
C GLY A 40 10.30 2.10 -8.40
N TYR A 41 10.29 1.95 -9.72
CA TYR A 41 9.37 2.62 -10.64
C TYR A 41 8.81 1.62 -11.66
N CYS A 42 7.75 1.99 -12.38
CA CYS A 42 7.19 1.22 -13.48
C CYS A 42 7.63 1.81 -14.81
N ALA A 43 8.05 0.98 -15.76
CA ALA A 43 8.40 1.35 -17.13
C ALA A 43 8.23 0.17 -18.10
#